data_AF-A0A8T3UQB6-F1
#
_entry.id   AF-A0A8T3UQB6-F1
#
_cell.length_a   1.000
_cell.length_b   1.000
_cell.length_c   1.000
_cell.angle_alpha   90.00
_cell.angle_beta   90.00
_cell.angle_gamma   90.00
#
_symmetry.space_group_name_H-M   'P 1'
#
loop_
_entity.id
_entity.type
_entity.pdbx_description
1 polymer ?
#
loop_
_entity_poly.entity_id
_entity_poly.type
_entity_poly.pdbx_seq_one_letter_code
_entity_poly.pdbx_strand_id
1 'polypeptide(L)' 'MEIKATALIMSLCDEMFERKAGYGGRNWPPHWKKKTREKLVAAGLVESKGHEPKVGEVYYFTEVGLSWYLGLRPERKR' A
#
# COMPACT_ATOMS: atom_id res chain seq x y z
N MET A 1 -9.73 -0.21 -14.17
CA MET A 1 -10.66 -0.66 -13.10
C MET A 1 -10.66 0.42 -12.04
N GLU A 2 -11.82 0.98 -11.68
CA GLU A 2 -11.87 2.06 -10.69
C GLU A 2 -11.84 1.49 -9.26
N ILE A 3 -10.82 1.84 -8.47
CA ILE A 3 -10.73 1.43 -7.07
C ILE A 3 -11.59 2.35 -6.21
N LYS A 4 -12.47 1.75 -5.42
CA LYS A 4 -13.19 2.47 -4.36
C LYS A 4 -12.33 2.55 -3.12
N ALA A 5 -12.20 3.77 -2.57
CA ALA A 5 -11.51 4.07 -1.32
C ALA A 5 -12.30 3.57 -0.09
N THR A 6 -12.47 2.25 0.02
CA THR A 6 -13.09 1.63 1.20
C THR A 6 -12.22 1.80 2.43
N ALA A 7 -12.80 1.74 3.64
CA ALA A 7 -12.05 1.79 4.89
C ALA A 7 -10.90 0.77 4.94
N LEU A 8 -11.14 -0.43 4.41
CA LEU A 8 -10.09 -1.44 4.29
C LEU A 8 -8.95 -0.97 3.37
N ILE A 9 -9.24 -0.53 2.14
CA ILE A 9 -8.22 -0.04 1.20
C ILE A 9 -7.42 1.11 1.82
N MET A 10 -8.11 2.07 2.44
CA MET A 10 -7.46 3.23 3.05
C MET A 10 -6.58 2.85 4.23
N SER A 11 -7.00 1.91 5.09
CA SER A 11 -6.17 1.40 6.18
C SER A 11 -4.88 0.76 5.66
N LEU A 12 -4.94 0.03 4.55
CA LEU A 12 -3.74 -0.56 3.93
C LEU A 12 -2.83 0.55 3.37
N CYS A 13 -3.39 1.53 2.67
CA CYS A 13 -2.62 2.67 2.17
C CYS A 13 -1.97 3.48 3.31
N ASP A 14 -2.69 3.69 4.42
CA ASP A 14 -2.18 4.39 5.61
C ASP A 14 -0.98 3.65 6.24
N GLU A 15 -1.05 2.33 6.37
CA GLU A 15 0.05 1.51 6.88
C GLU A 15 1.25 1.45 5.91
N MET A 16 1.00 1.45 4.60
CA MET A 16 2.07 1.52 3.58
C MET A 16 2.79 2.86 3.65
N PHE A 17 2.03 3.95 3.76
CA PHE A 17 2.56 5.30 3.82
C PHE A 17 3.42 5.51 5.07
N GLU A 18 2.97 5.00 6.21
CA GLU A 18 3.69 5.10 7.49
C GLU A 18 4.89 4.14 7.59
N ARG A 19 5.00 3.16 6.69
CA ARG A 19 6.05 2.09 6.69
C ARG A 19 6.34 1.56 8.09
N LYS A 20 5.29 1.22 8.86
CA LYS A 20 5.47 0.77 10.25
C LYS A 20 6.36 -0.48 10.28
N ALA A 21 7.58 -0.34 10.80
CA ALA A 21 8.57 -1.42 10.96
C ALA A 21 8.14 -2.52 11.97
N GLY A 22 6.95 -2.43 12.55
CA GLY A 22 6.45 -3.31 13.61
C GLY A 22 6.13 -4.74 13.20
N TYR A 23 6.25 -5.10 11.92
CA TYR A 23 5.86 -6.43 11.40
C TYR A 23 7.06 -7.35 11.15
N GLY A 24 8.07 -7.33 12.03
CA GLY A 24 9.21 -8.24 11.97
C GLY A 24 10.10 -8.02 10.75
N GLY A 25 10.29 -6.75 10.37
CA GLY A 25 11.06 -6.37 9.18
C GLY A 25 10.25 -6.40 7.88
N ARG A 26 8.98 -6.81 7.88
CA ARG A 26 8.12 -6.78 6.67
C ARG A 26 7.70 -5.34 6.33
N ASN A 27 7.66 -5.01 5.05
CA ASN A 27 7.13 -3.74 4.54
C ASN A 27 5.58 -3.66 4.54
N TRP A 28 4.91 -4.66 5.13
CA TRP A 28 3.46 -4.67 5.34
C TRP A 28 3.03 -5.59 6.49
N PRO A 29 1.82 -5.37 7.03
CA PRO A 29 1.21 -6.29 7.98
C PRO A 29 0.83 -7.67 7.40
N PRO A 30 0.92 -8.74 8.19
CA PRO A 30 0.53 -10.10 7.79
C PRO A 30 -0.95 -10.26 7.42
N HIS A 31 -1.83 -9.41 7.94
CA HIS A 31 -3.28 -9.50 7.76
C HIS A 31 -3.77 -8.90 6.42
N TRP A 32 -2.86 -8.35 5.61
CA TRP A 32 -3.16 -7.84 4.28
C TRP A 32 -3.63 -8.97 3.36
N LYS A 33 -4.93 -8.98 3.04
CA LYS A 33 -5.50 -9.98 2.13
C LYS A 33 -4.86 -9.85 0.75
N LYS A 34 -4.31 -10.96 0.23
CA LYS A 34 -3.68 -11.03 -1.11
C LYS A 34 -4.53 -10.38 -2.22
N LYS A 35 -5.83 -10.67 -2.23
CA LYS A 35 -6.80 -10.12 -3.19
C LYS A 35 -6.89 -8.60 -3.18
N THR A 36 -6.69 -7.95 -2.04
CA THR A 36 -6.75 -6.49 -1.96
C THR A 36 -5.49 -5.86 -2.55
N ARG A 37 -4.32 -6.50 -2.35
CA ARG A 37 -3.06 -6.09 -2.97
C ARG A 37 -3.13 -6.23 -4.49
N GLU A 38 -3.61 -7.37 -4.98
CA GLU A 38 -3.79 -7.61 -6.42
C GLU A 38 -4.68 -6.56 -7.07
N LYS A 39 -5.74 -6.10 -6.38
CA LYS A 39 -6.58 -5.01 -6.86
C LYS A 39 -5.82 -3.68 -6.96
N LEU A 40 -5.04 -3.33 -5.94
CA LEU A 40 -4.24 -2.10 -5.94
C LEU A 40 -3.17 -2.12 -7.04
N VAL A 41 -2.56 -3.29 -7.28
CA VAL A 41 -1.60 -3.51 -8.38
C VAL A 41 -2.30 -3.41 -9.73
N ALA A 42 -3.43 -4.09 -9.90
CA ALA A 42 -4.21 -4.04 -11.15
C ALA A 42 -4.77 -2.65 -11.45
N ALA A 43 -4.99 -1.83 -10.42
CA ALA A 43 -5.37 -0.42 -10.55
C ALA A 43 -4.18 0.52 -10.80
N GLY A 44 -2.94 -0.01 -10.80
CA GLY A 44 -1.73 0.79 -11.00
C GLY A 44 -1.40 1.74 -9.84
N LEU A 45 -2.01 1.55 -8.66
CA LEU A 45 -1.77 2.41 -7.49
C LEU A 45 -0.56 1.93 -6.67
N VAL A 46 -0.24 0.65 -6.73
CA VAL A 46 0.96 0.09 -6.09
C VAL A 46 1.68 -0.83 -7.05
N GLU A 47 2.99 -0.96 -6.90
CA GLU A 47 3.82 -1.86 -7.68
C GLU A 47 4.69 -2.73 -6.78
N SER A 48 4.97 -3.96 -7.20
CA SER A 48 5.93 -4.83 -6.52
C SER A 48 7.34 -4.44 -6.94
N LYS A 49 8.24 -4.25 -5.99
CA LYS A 49 9.69 -4.06 -6.24
C LYS A 49 10.49 -5.35 -6.00
N GLY A 50 9.81 -6.49 -5.92
CA GLY A 50 10.44 -7.79 -5.76
C GLY A 50 10.41 -8.29 -4.32
N HIS A 51 11.35 -9.17 -3.98
CA HIS A 51 11.42 -9.82 -2.67
C HIS A 51 12.70 -9.39 -1.95
N GLU A 52 12.55 -8.80 -0.76
CA GLU A 52 13.65 -8.47 0.13
C GLU A 52 13.91 -9.65 1.11
N PRO A 53 15.15 -10.13 1.22
CA PRO A 53 15.50 -11.18 2.17
C PRO A 53 15.09 -10.78 3.61
N LYS A 54 14.38 -11.67 4.31
CA LYS A 54 13.82 -11.48 5.68
C LYS A 54 12.58 -10.59 5.79
N VAL A 55 12.26 -9.83 4.75
CA VAL A 55 11.13 -8.87 4.68
C VAL A 55 9.94 -9.46 3.90
N GLY A 56 10.20 -10.32 2.91
CA GLY A 56 9.19 -10.86 2.02
C GLY A 56 9.11 -10.09 0.71
N GLU A 57 8.00 -10.23 -0.03
CA GLU A 57 7.73 -9.33 -1.16
C GLU A 57 7.77 -7.85 -0.67
N VAL A 58 7.89 -6.88 -1.58
CA VAL A 58 7.87 -5.45 -1.24
C VAL A 58 7.02 -4.68 -2.25
N TYR A 59 6.17 -3.78 -1.77
CA TYR A 59 5.22 -3.01 -2.54
C TYR A 59 5.38 -1.54 -2.19
N TYR A 60 5.31 -0.69 -3.20
CA TYR A 60 5.36 0.75 -3.05
C TYR A 60 4.22 1.39 -3.81
N PHE A 61 3.82 2.60 -3.39
CA PHE A 61 2.98 3.42 -4.23
C PHE A 61 3.68 3.72 -5.55
N THR A 62 2.91 3.67 -6.63
CA THR A 62 3.29 4.36 -7.85
C THR A 62 3.11 5.87 -7.65
N GLU A 63 3.64 6.70 -8.55
CA GLU A 63 3.42 8.16 -8.51
C GLU A 63 1.92 8.52 -8.56
N VAL A 64 1.18 7.82 -9.42
CA VAL A 64 -0.28 7.94 -9.53
C VAL A 64 -0.97 7.50 -8.25
N GLY A 65 -0.56 6.37 -7.68
CA GLY A 65 -1.13 5.83 -6.44
C GLY A 65 -0.89 6.72 -5.23
N LEU A 66 0.31 7.29 -5.10
CA LEU A 66 0.63 8.23 -4.05
C LEU A 66 -0.21 9.51 -4.19
N SER A 67 -0.32 10.04 -5.40
CA SER A 67 -1.13 11.24 -5.69
C SER A 67 -2.62 11.01 -5.40
N TRP A 68 -3.15 9.86 -5.81
CA TRP A 68 -4.52 9.43 -5.51
C TRP A 68 -4.76 9.33 -4.00
N TYR A 69 -3.85 8.66 -3.28
CA TYR A 69 -3.93 8.49 -1.83
C TYR A 69 -3.88 9.83 -1.08
N LEU A 70 -2.93 10.70 -1.42
CA LEU A 70 -2.79 12.03 -0.81
C LEU A 70 -3.96 12.98 -1.18
N GLY A 71 -4.63 12.76 -2.31
CA GLY A 71 -5.87 13.44 -2.65
C GLY A 71 -7.02 13.10 -1.69
N LEU A 72 -7.02 11.88 -1.15
CA LEU A 72 -8.01 11.39 -0.18
C LEU A 72 -7.60 11.62 1.28
N ARG A 73 -6.30 11.84 1.54
CA ARG A 73 -5.68 12.07 2.85
C ARG A 73 -4.87 13.38 2.85
N PRO A 74 -5.50 14.54 2.62
CA PRO A 74 -4.81 15.82 2.50
C PRO A 74 -4.00 16.19 3.75
N GLU A 75 -4.39 15.70 4.93
CA GLU A 75 -3.67 15.88 6.21
C GLU A 75 -2.26 15.28 6.22
N ARG A 76 -1.92 14.41 5.25
CA ARG A 76 -0.63 13.74 5.12
C ARG A 76 0.33 14.38 4.10
N LYS A 77 -0.06 15.47 3.43
CA LYS A 77 0.80 16.21 2.47
C LYS A 77 1.90 17.07 3.12
N ARG A 78 2.28 16.78 4.37
CA ARG A 78 3.20 17.61 5.15
C ARG A 78 4.65 17.50 4.68
#